data_AF-A0A943QQP6-F1
#
_entry.id   AF-A0A943QQP6-F1
#
_cell.length_a   1.000
_cell.length_b   1.000
_cell.length_c   1.000
_cell.angle_alpha   90.00
_cell.angle_beta   90.00
_cell.angle_gamma   90.00
#
_symmetry.space_group_name_H-M   'P 1'
#
loop_
_entity.id
_entity.type
_entity.pdbx_description
1 polymer ?
#
loop_
_entity_poly.entity_id
_entity_poly.type
_entity_poly.pdbx_seq_one_letter_code
_entity_poly.pdbx_strand_id
1 'polypeptide(L)' 'MELRIQVKGKNEPIVFKGDRIDILDFQMNGVKYKQIRYFRKGFSKSEYIDESLIKRIIEVKNS' A
#
# COMPACT_ATOMS: atom_id res chain seq x y z
N MET A 1 11.90 4.90 -1.50
CA MET A 1 10.72 4.57 -2.33
C MET A 1 9.48 5.20 -1.71
N GLU A 2 8.55 5.69 -2.53
CA GLU A 2 7.25 6.20 -2.08
C GLU A 2 6.13 5.53 -2.88
N LEU A 3 5.10 5.05 -2.19
CA LEU A 3 3.91 4.45 -2.78
C LEU A 3 2.69 5.28 -2.37
N ARG A 4 1.87 5.68 -3.35
CA ARG A 4 0.62 6.40 -3.13
C ARG A 4 -0.54 5.51 -3.56
N ILE A 5 -1.48 5.26 -2.65
CA ILE A 5 -2.67 4.45 -2.91
C ILE A 5 -3.90 5.34 -2.81
N GLN A 6 -4.57 5.56 -3.94
CA GLN A 6 -5.85 6.25 -3.96
C GLN A 6 -6.95 5.26 -3.61
N VAL A 7 -7.78 5.60 -2.62
CA VAL A 7 -8.93 4.78 -2.20
C VAL A 7 -10.26 5.51 -2.42
N LYS A 8 -11.34 4.76 -2.63
CA LYS A 8 -12.70 5.30 -2.71
C LYS A 8 -13.07 5.99 -1.39
N GLY A 9 -13.78 7.12 -1.49
CA GLY A 9 -14.20 7.90 -0.32
C GLY A 9 -13.11 8.74 0.36
N LYS A 10 -11.84 8.68 -0.08
CA LYS A 10 -10.78 9.61 0.37
C LYS A 10 -10.26 10.47 -0.78
N ASN A 11 -10.16 11.78 -0.52
CA ASN A 11 -9.60 12.74 -1.47
C ASN A 11 -8.08 12.61 -1.55
N GLU A 12 -7.41 12.45 -0.40
CA GLU A 12 -5.96 12.28 -0.34
C GLU A 12 -5.54 10.81 -0.44
N PRO A 13 -4.44 10.50 -1.15
CA PRO A 13 -3.91 9.14 -1.22
C PRO A 13 -3.28 8.73 0.11
N ILE A 14 -3.33 7.44 0.42
CA ILE A 14 -2.55 6.86 1.51
C ILE A 14 -1.10 6.76 1.03
N VAL A 15 -0.17 7.34 1.78
CA VAL A 15 1.25 7.41 1.40
C VAL A 15 2.09 6.49 2.27
N PHE A 16 2.82 5.60 1.62
CA PHE A 16 3.82 4.74 2.25
C PHE A 16 5.21 5.18 1.82
N LYS A 17 6.12 5.33 2.78
CA LYS A 17 7.52 5.70 2.52
C LYS A 17 8.45 4.71 3.21
N GLY A 18 9.39 4.18 2.45
CA GLY A 18 10.35 3.21 2.93
C GLY A 18 11.54 3.03 2.00
N ASP A 19 12.56 2.36 2.51
CA ASP A 19 13.73 1.91 1.77
C ASP A 19 13.30 0.84 0.74
N ARG A 20 12.37 -0.03 1.13
CA ARG A 20 11.67 -1.01 0.27
C ARG A 20 10.18 -1.00 0.56
N ILE A 21 9.36 -1.21 -0.47
CA ILE A 21 7.92 -1.44 -0.33
C ILE A 21 7.54 -2.65 -1.17
N ASP A 22 6.94 -3.66 -0.54
CA ASP A 22 6.40 -4.85 -1.20
C ASP A 22 4.87 -4.77 -1.19
N ILE A 23 4.24 -5.16 -2.30
CA ILE A 23 2.78 -5.22 -2.45
C ILE A 23 2.41 -6.67 -2.75
N LEU A 24 1.55 -7.26 -1.91
CA LEU A 24 1.16 -8.67 -2.02
C LEU A 24 -0.36 -8.78 -2.07
N ASP A 25 -0.83 -9.78 -2.83
CA ASP A 25 -2.23 -10.17 -2.82
C ASP A 25 -2.50 -11.05 -1.61
N PHE A 26 -3.53 -10.71 -0.86
CA PHE A 26 -3.88 -11.40 0.37
C PHE A 26 -5.39 -11.64 0.44
N GLN A 27 -5.80 -12.80 0.93
CA GLN A 27 -7.21 -13.11 1.14
C GLN A 27 -7.42 -13.61 2.56
N MET A 28 -8.42 -13.05 3.24
CA MET A 28 -8.77 -13.42 4.61
C MET A 28 -10.29 -13.45 4.74
N ASN A 29 -10.83 -14.56 5.24
CA ASN A 29 -12.26 -14.78 5.43
C ASN A 29 -13.10 -14.45 4.17
N GLY A 30 -12.58 -14.81 2.99
CA GLY A 30 -13.27 -14.56 1.72
C GLY A 30 -13.08 -13.15 1.14
N VAL A 31 -12.51 -12.20 1.88
CA VAL A 31 -12.27 -10.83 1.43
C VAL A 31 -10.85 -10.68 0.88
N LYS A 32 -10.70 -9.99 -0.26
CA LYS A 32 -9.42 -9.72 -0.90
C LYS A 32 -8.84 -8.38 -0.44
N TYR A 33 -7.56 -8.39 -0.15
CA TYR A 33 -6.79 -7.23 0.29
C TYR A 33 -5.49 -7.14 -0.52
N LYS A 34 -4.98 -5.92 -0.66
CA LYS A 34 -3.55 -5.70 -0.90
C LYS A 34 -2.86 -5.51 0.44
N GLN A 35 -1.89 -6.36 0.73
CA GLN A 35 -0.97 -6.16 1.86
C GLN A 35 0.20 -5.27 1.39
N ILE A 36 0.40 -4.16 2.09
CA ILE A 36 1.49 -3.21 1.82
C ILE A 36 2.52 -3.35 2.92
N ARG A 37 3.68 -3.93 2.60
CA ARG A 37 4.80 -4.07 3.52
C ARG A 37 5.83 -2.99 3.23
N TYR A 38 6.11 -2.11 4.18
CA TYR A 38 7.10 -1.05 4.00
C TYR A 38 8.20 -1.16 5.05
N PHE A 39 9.43 -1.04 4.59
CA PHE A 39 10.65 -1.20 5.38
C PHE A 39 11.30 0.17 5.54
N ARG A 40 11.59 0.59 6.76
CA ARG A 40 12.22 1.88 7.02
C ARG A 40 13.17 1.76 8.21
N LYS A 41 14.45 2.08 8.00
CA LYS A 41 15.48 2.09 9.05
C LYS A 41 15.56 0.76 9.84
N GLY A 42 15.49 -0.37 9.15
CA GLY A 42 15.57 -1.71 9.77
C GLY A 42 14.26 -2.22 10.40
N PHE A 43 13.19 -1.43 10.40
CA PHE A 43 11.86 -1.87 10.83
C PHE A 43 10.97 -2.18 9.63
N SER A 44 10.06 -3.15 9.79
CA SER A 44 9.01 -3.43 8.81
C SER A 44 7.63 -3.23 9.43
N LYS A 45 6.70 -2.69 8.65
CA LYS A 45 5.29 -2.58 9.00
C LYS A 45 4.44 -3.08 7.84
N SER A 46 3.27 -3.63 8.16
CA SER A 46 2.32 -4.14 7.18
C SER A 46 0.96 -3.48 7.38
N GLU A 47 0.39 -2.94 6.32
CA GLU A 47 -1.01 -2.49 6.28
C GLU A 47 -1.80 -3.34 5.29
N TYR A 48 -3.11 -3.47 5.51
CA TYR A 48 -4.02 -4.19 4.63
C TYR A 48 -5.09 -3.23 4.13
N ILE A 49 -5.26 -3.17 2.81
CA ILE A 49 -6.28 -2.33 2.18
C ILE A 49 -7.21 -3.24 1.39
N ASP A 50 -8.51 -3.16 1.66
CA ASP A 50 -9.52 -3.90 0.90
C ASP A 50 -9.38 -3.56 -0.59
N GLU A 51 -9.19 -4.59 -1.41
CA GLU A 51 -8.91 -4.43 -2.84
C GLU A 51 -10.06 -3.70 -3.55
N SER A 52 -11.30 -3.87 -3.11
CA SER A 52 -12.48 -3.22 -3.68
C SER A 52 -12.49 -1.71 -3.50
N LEU A 53 -11.76 -1.20 -2.50
CA LEU A 53 -11.65 0.23 -2.20
C LEU A 53 -10.52 0.91 -2.98
N ILE A 54 -9.55 0.16 -3.51
CA ILE A 54 -8.41 0.72 -4.22
C ILE A 54 -8.84 1.21 -5.61
N LYS A 55 -8.59 2.50 -5.90
CA LYS A 55 -8.77 3.08 -7.23
C LYS A 55 -7.51 2.96 -8.08
N ARG A 56 -6.36 3.25 -7.48
CA ARG A 56 -5.06 3.26 -8.16
C ARG A 56 -3.92 3.15 -7.16
N ILE A 57 -2.87 2.46 -7.58
CA ILE A 57 -1.58 2.38 -6.88
C ILE A 57 -0.54 3.06 -7.77
N ILE A 58 0.23 3.98 -7.20
CA ILE A 58 1.24 4.76 -7.92
C ILE A 58 2.56 4.66 -7.16
N GLU A 59 3.58 4.10 -7.80
CA GLU A 59 4.95 4.19 -7.33
C GLU A 59 5.55 5.53 -7.77
N VAL A 60 6.10 6.28 -6.82
CA VAL A 60 6.82 7.52 -7.10
C VAL A 60 8.31 7.23 -7.00
N LYS A 61 8.95 7.14 -8.16
CA LYS A 61 10.41 7.13 -8.27
C LYS A 61 10.88 8.58 -8.35
N ASN A 62 11.77 8.98 -7.44
CA ASN A 62 12.49 10.24 -7.60
C ASN A 62 13.62 9.96 -8.60
N SER A 63 13.59 10.66 -9.72
CA SER A 63 14.65 10.69 -10.74
C SER A 63 15.94 11.32 -10.19
#